data_AF-A0A9D7HNU2-F1
#
_entry.id   AF-A0A9D7HNU2-F1
#
_cell.length_a   1.000
_cell.length_b   1.000
_cell.length_c   1.000
_cell.angle_alpha   90.00
_cell.angle_beta   90.00
_cell.angle_gamma   90.00
#
_symmetry.space_group_name_H-M   'P 1'
#
loop_
_entity.id
_entity.type
_entity.pdbx_description
1 polymer ?
#
loop_
_entity_poly.entity_id
_entity_poly.type
_entity_poly.pdbx_seq_one_letter_code
_entity_poly.pdbx_strand_id
1 'polypeptide(L)'
;MSKANTRLVLLDVFEGAMERDGLESTADLSQNIGSDRAAAGMALALRDPRAVNMLTLRWLRHDAPPMYEDEDYRPGGSSWRSDSVRTRLHYRKGHPFKPHEQQVRYLRKCLQWCRDHGVPLVLVNHPYPHQSDHAKHAQFNAMLRTLTEEFRVPYIDMAYDHDLDDEDHFYDHNHLNSAGVERFNARLIPRLVEAGHLPQRP
;
A
#
# COMPACT_ATOMS: atom_id res chain seq x y z
N MET A 1 -19.45 -9.85 20.28
CA MET A 1 -19.32 -8.39 20.07
C MET A 1 -18.11 -8.15 19.18
N SER A 2 -18.30 -7.83 17.90
CA SER A 2 -17.15 -7.48 17.03
C SER A 2 -16.96 -5.96 17.10
N LYS A 3 -15.87 -5.53 17.74
CA LYS A 3 -15.41 -4.14 17.76
C LYS A 3 -14.64 -3.87 16.48
N ALA A 4 -15.33 -3.66 15.36
CA ALA A 4 -14.72 -2.95 14.23
C ALA A 4 -15.06 -1.46 14.38
N ASN A 5 -14.26 -0.73 15.16
CA ASN A 5 -14.38 0.73 15.36
C ASN A 5 -13.56 1.51 14.30
N THR A 6 -13.25 0.88 13.17
CA THR A 6 -12.48 1.50 12.08
C THR A 6 -13.36 2.52 11.39
N ARG A 7 -13.11 3.81 11.67
CA ARG A 7 -13.90 4.92 11.14
C ARG A 7 -13.61 5.24 9.67
N LEU A 8 -12.40 4.89 9.20
CA LEU A 8 -11.93 5.16 7.86
C LEU A 8 -10.78 4.21 7.53
N VAL A 9 -10.75 3.70 6.30
CA VAL A 9 -9.60 3.04 5.69
C VAL A 9 -9.02 3.96 4.64
N LEU A 10 -7.75 4.33 4.79
CA LEU A 10 -6.96 4.92 3.73
C LEU A 10 -6.15 3.78 3.09
N LEU A 11 -6.42 3.48 1.82
CA LEU A 11 -5.70 2.45 1.10
C LEU A 11 -4.76 3.11 0.11
N ASP A 12 -3.46 3.06 0.42
CA ASP A 12 -2.41 3.49 -0.49
C ASP A 12 -2.32 2.50 -1.67
N VAL A 13 -2.45 3.00 -2.89
CA VAL A 13 -2.44 2.22 -4.12
C VAL A 13 -1.39 2.79 -5.06
N PHE A 14 -0.62 1.92 -5.70
CA PHE A 14 0.41 2.31 -6.67
C PHE A 14 0.62 1.21 -7.72
N GLU A 15 1.29 1.53 -8.83
CA GLU A 15 1.46 0.63 -9.97
C GLU A 15 2.15 -0.67 -9.56
N GLY A 16 3.22 -0.55 -8.76
CA GLY A 16 4.00 -1.70 -8.32
C GLY A 16 3.18 -2.73 -7.56
N ALA A 17 2.25 -2.30 -6.71
CA ALA A 17 1.34 -3.20 -6.00
C ALA A 17 0.39 -3.94 -6.96
N MET A 18 0.04 -3.35 -8.10
CA MET A 18 -0.88 -3.94 -9.07
C MET A 18 -0.19 -4.80 -10.13
N GLU A 19 1.10 -4.60 -10.40
CA GLU A 19 1.84 -5.36 -11.43
C GLU A 19 2.57 -6.60 -10.90
N ARG A 20 2.86 -6.65 -9.59
CA ARG A 20 3.57 -7.77 -8.97
C ARG A 20 2.64 -8.96 -8.68
N ASP A 21 3.23 -10.15 -8.59
CA ASP A 21 2.51 -11.40 -8.27
C ASP A 21 2.00 -11.47 -6.82
N GLY A 22 2.52 -10.61 -5.93
CA GLY A 22 2.14 -10.55 -4.52
C GLY A 22 2.84 -11.59 -3.64
N LEU A 23 3.87 -12.27 -4.15
CA LEU A 23 4.62 -13.27 -3.39
C LEU A 23 5.26 -12.69 -2.15
N GLU A 24 5.96 -11.55 -2.26
CA GLU A 24 6.66 -10.90 -1.14
C GLU A 24 5.69 -10.55 -0.01
N SER A 25 4.57 -9.90 -0.32
CA SER A 25 3.56 -9.55 0.67
C SER A 25 2.88 -10.80 1.27
N THR A 26 2.67 -11.85 0.46
CA THR A 26 2.13 -13.12 0.95
C THR A 26 3.11 -13.80 1.89
N ALA A 27 4.41 -13.76 1.59
CA ALA A 27 5.46 -14.31 2.44
C ALA A 27 5.40 -13.68 3.83
N ASP A 28 5.45 -12.35 3.87
CA ASP A 28 5.51 -11.61 5.11
C ASP A 28 4.22 -11.76 5.94
N LEU A 29 3.05 -11.53 5.32
CA LEU A 29 1.77 -11.64 6.01
C LEU A 29 1.47 -13.07 6.48
N SER A 30 1.80 -14.08 5.66
CA SER A 30 1.54 -15.48 6.03
C SER A 30 2.43 -15.96 7.17
N GLN A 31 3.59 -15.36 7.43
CA GLN A 31 4.40 -15.65 8.62
C GLN A 31 3.88 -14.93 9.86
N ASN A 32 3.36 -13.72 9.71
CA ASN A 32 3.08 -12.84 10.86
C ASN A 32 1.59 -12.75 11.25
N ILE A 33 0.66 -13.26 10.44
CA ILE A 33 -0.76 -13.26 10.80
C ILE A 33 -1.06 -14.30 11.89
N GLY A 34 -1.92 -13.97 12.86
CA GLY A 34 -2.29 -14.87 13.95
C GLY A 34 -3.20 -16.05 13.55
N SER A 35 -3.66 -16.13 12.30
CA SER A 35 -4.60 -17.15 11.84
C SER A 35 -3.97 -18.07 10.79
N ASP A 36 -3.72 -19.34 11.15
CA ASP A 36 -3.19 -20.34 10.22
C ASP A 36 -4.11 -20.61 9.03
N ARG A 37 -5.43 -20.58 9.26
CA ARG A 37 -6.41 -20.73 8.17
C ARG A 37 -6.28 -19.59 7.16
N ALA A 38 -6.07 -18.37 7.63
CA ALA A 38 -5.88 -17.22 6.76
C ALA A 38 -4.54 -17.34 6.01
N ALA A 39 -3.45 -17.67 6.71
CA ALA A 39 -2.13 -17.89 6.12
C ALA A 39 -2.17 -18.97 5.01
N ALA A 40 -2.77 -20.13 5.30
CA ALA A 40 -2.96 -21.20 4.32
C ALA A 40 -3.81 -20.75 3.12
N GLY A 41 -4.91 -20.01 3.38
CA GLY A 41 -5.75 -19.45 2.33
C GLY A 41 -4.98 -18.51 1.39
N MET A 42 -4.12 -17.64 1.93
CA MET A 42 -3.29 -16.73 1.15
C MET A 42 -2.28 -17.48 0.30
N ALA A 43 -1.54 -18.42 0.89
CA ALA A 43 -0.52 -19.20 0.20
C ALA A 43 -1.11 -20.06 -0.94
N LEU A 44 -2.23 -20.73 -0.70
CA LEU A 44 -2.91 -21.52 -1.74
C LEU A 44 -3.48 -20.63 -2.86
N ALA A 45 -3.94 -19.43 -2.52
CA ALA A 45 -4.49 -18.50 -3.51
C ALA A 45 -3.44 -17.85 -4.41
N LEU A 46 -2.16 -17.84 -4.00
CA LEU A 46 -1.04 -17.39 -4.83
C LEU A 46 -0.73 -18.36 -5.98
N ARG A 47 -1.05 -19.65 -5.83
CA ARG A 47 -0.76 -20.72 -6.81
C ARG A 47 0.72 -20.82 -7.19
N ASP A 48 1.60 -20.54 -6.23
CA ASP A 48 3.05 -20.60 -6.39
C ASP A 48 3.64 -21.65 -5.43
N PRO A 49 4.49 -22.59 -5.90
CA PRO A 49 5.10 -23.60 -5.03
C PRO A 49 5.95 -22.99 -3.91
N ARG A 50 6.51 -21.79 -4.10
CA ARG A 50 7.22 -21.05 -3.04
C ARG A 50 6.30 -20.74 -1.86
N ALA A 51 5.01 -20.50 -2.09
CA ALA A 51 4.05 -20.29 -1.01
C ALA A 51 3.76 -21.53 -0.18
N VAL A 52 3.81 -22.72 -0.78
CA VAL A 52 3.73 -23.98 -0.03
C VAL A 52 4.95 -24.14 0.88
N ASN A 53 6.15 -23.83 0.37
CA ASN A 53 7.36 -23.83 1.20
C ASN A 53 7.24 -22.86 2.39
N MET A 54 6.64 -21.68 2.19
CA MET A 54 6.42 -20.71 3.26
C MET A 54 5.45 -21.22 4.34
N LEU A 55 4.39 -21.96 3.97
CA LEU A 55 3.52 -22.60 4.97
C LEU A 55 4.26 -23.66 5.79
N THR A 56 5.09 -24.48 5.14
CA THR A 56 5.91 -25.46 5.85
C THR A 56 6.85 -24.77 6.84
N LEU A 57 7.49 -23.68 6.42
CA LEU A 57 8.35 -22.88 7.32
C LEU A 57 7.57 -22.29 8.49
N ARG A 58 6.36 -21.76 8.24
CA ARG A 58 5.48 -21.24 9.30
C ARG A 58 5.17 -22.32 10.32
N TRP A 59 4.79 -23.53 9.89
CA TRP A 59 4.47 -24.63 10.81
C TRP A 59 5.68 -25.08 11.63
N LEU A 60 6.87 -25.13 11.02
CA LEU A 60 8.10 -25.50 11.72
C LEU A 60 8.60 -24.40 12.67
N ARG A 61 8.17 -23.16 12.48
CA ARG A 61 8.63 -21.98 13.23
C ARG A 61 7.49 -21.20 13.87
N HIS A 62 6.37 -21.86 14.19
CA HIS A 62 5.15 -21.21 14.67
C HIS A 62 5.40 -20.31 15.91
N ASP A 63 6.35 -20.72 16.76
CA ASP A 63 6.70 -19.99 17.99
C ASP A 63 8.03 -19.22 17.88
N ALA A 64 8.59 -19.11 16.67
CA ALA A 64 9.79 -18.33 16.47
C ALA A 64 9.46 -16.82 16.51
N PRO A 65 10.35 -15.99 17.06
CA PRO A 65 10.22 -14.55 16.90
C PRO A 65 10.23 -14.18 15.41
N PRO A 66 9.66 -13.01 15.04
CA PRO A 66 9.77 -12.48 13.68
C PRO A 66 11.20 -12.56 13.18
N MET A 67 11.38 -12.98 11.93
CA MET A 67 12.72 -13.17 11.36
C MET A 67 13.48 -11.85 11.20
N TYR A 68 12.75 -10.73 11.19
CA TYR A 68 13.28 -9.39 11.08
C TYR A 68 12.66 -8.54 12.18
N GLU A 69 13.52 -7.97 13.04
CA GLU A 69 13.17 -6.85 13.89
C GLU A 69 13.53 -5.58 13.13
N ASP A 70 12.58 -4.67 12.98
CA ASP A 70 12.84 -3.36 12.40
C ASP A 70 13.17 -2.38 13.53
N GLU A 71 14.43 -1.99 13.65
CA GLU A 71 14.90 -1.01 14.65
C GLU A 71 14.15 0.33 14.54
N ASP A 72 13.64 0.62 13.34
CA ASP A 72 12.89 1.84 13.04
C ASP A 72 11.36 1.70 13.22
N TYR A 73 10.90 0.55 13.75
CA TYR A 73 9.48 0.34 14.03
C TYR A 73 8.97 1.30 15.11
N ARG A 74 7.80 1.90 14.83
CA ARG A 74 7.08 2.74 15.78
C ARG A 74 5.76 2.07 16.19
N PRO A 75 5.46 2.02 17.51
CA PRO A 75 4.18 1.53 18.01
C PRO A 75 3.01 2.18 17.27
N GLY A 76 2.09 1.36 16.77
CA GLY A 76 0.99 1.80 15.90
C GLY A 76 1.09 1.35 14.45
N GLY A 77 2.15 0.61 14.08
CA GLY A 77 2.24 -0.09 12.80
C GLY A 77 2.92 0.70 11.67
N SER A 78 3.88 1.58 12.00
CA SER A 78 4.68 2.30 11.00
C SER A 78 6.17 2.05 11.20
N SER A 79 6.95 2.12 10.12
CA SER A 79 8.42 2.09 10.15
C SER A 79 8.95 3.37 9.50
N TRP A 80 9.93 4.01 10.14
CA TRP A 80 10.39 5.35 9.76
C TRP A 80 11.83 5.29 9.27
N ARG A 81 12.06 5.60 7.99
CA ARG A 81 13.42 5.80 7.49
C ARG A 81 13.70 7.30 7.45
N SER A 82 14.75 7.74 8.13
CA SER A 82 15.20 9.14 8.06
C SER A 82 16.20 9.39 6.94
N ASP A 83 16.81 8.32 6.42
CA ASP A 83 17.81 8.42 5.36
C ASP A 83 17.19 8.93 4.06
N SER A 84 17.90 9.85 3.43
CA SER A 84 17.65 10.33 2.07
C SER A 84 18.35 9.43 1.04
N VAL A 85 17.90 9.49 -0.20
CA VAL A 85 18.53 8.82 -1.33
C VAL A 85 19.99 9.28 -1.44
N ARG A 86 20.94 8.34 -1.22
CA ARG A 86 22.39 8.65 -1.24
C ARG A 86 23.03 8.56 -2.62
N THR A 87 22.31 8.04 -3.61
CA THR A 87 22.81 7.77 -4.95
C THR A 87 21.78 8.17 -5.99
N ARG A 88 22.23 8.70 -7.13
CA ARG A 88 21.34 9.04 -8.24
C ARG A 88 20.48 7.85 -8.64
N LEU A 89 19.17 7.98 -8.48
CA LEU A 89 18.21 6.95 -8.84
C LEU A 89 17.97 6.94 -10.35
N HIS A 90 17.80 5.74 -10.88
CA HIS A 90 17.44 5.54 -12.27
C HIS A 90 16.00 5.04 -12.37
N TYR A 91 15.12 5.91 -12.85
CA TYR A 91 13.72 5.58 -13.07
C TYR A 91 13.54 4.93 -14.44
N ARG A 92 13.02 3.70 -14.45
CA ARG A 92 12.67 3.01 -15.69
C ARG A 92 11.42 3.66 -16.27
N LYS A 93 11.52 4.16 -17.50
CA LYS A 93 10.43 4.80 -18.24
C LYS A 93 10.08 4.04 -19.50
N GLY A 94 8.85 4.24 -19.98
CA GLY A 94 8.39 3.75 -21.29
C GLY A 94 7.94 2.29 -21.28
N HIS A 95 7.77 1.70 -20.10
CA HIS A 95 7.13 0.39 -19.98
C HIS A 95 5.62 0.59 -19.76
N PRO A 96 4.76 -0.06 -20.58
CA PRO A 96 3.32 0.04 -20.39
C PRO A 96 2.91 -0.56 -19.05
N PHE A 97 1.92 0.05 -18.40
CA PHE A 97 1.30 -0.47 -17.20
C PHE A 97 0.60 -1.79 -17.54
N LYS A 98 0.95 -2.87 -16.84
CA LYS A 98 0.39 -4.21 -17.06
C LYS A 98 -0.15 -4.76 -15.74
N PRO A 99 -1.40 -4.43 -15.36
CA PRO A 99 -1.94 -4.89 -14.10
C PRO A 99 -2.03 -6.41 -14.09
N HIS A 100 -1.58 -7.00 -13.00
CA HIS A 100 -1.76 -8.41 -12.73
C HIS A 100 -3.22 -8.63 -12.32
N GLU A 101 -3.96 -9.44 -13.09
CA GLU A 101 -5.42 -9.62 -12.91
C GLU A 101 -5.79 -10.04 -11.49
N GLN A 102 -4.95 -10.87 -10.87
CA GLN A 102 -5.13 -11.30 -9.48
C GLN A 102 -5.11 -10.13 -8.49
N GLN A 103 -4.23 -9.14 -8.68
CA GLN A 103 -4.12 -7.98 -7.79
C GLN A 103 -5.32 -7.06 -7.95
N VAL A 104 -5.73 -6.79 -9.20
CA VAL A 104 -6.97 -6.05 -9.48
C VAL A 104 -8.18 -6.74 -8.86
N ARG A 105 -8.24 -8.08 -8.92
CA ARG A 105 -9.29 -8.86 -8.28
C ARG A 105 -9.27 -8.75 -6.75
N TYR A 106 -8.09 -8.72 -6.12
CA TYR A 106 -8.00 -8.53 -4.67
C TYR A 106 -8.35 -7.11 -4.25
N LEU A 107 -7.93 -6.09 -5.01
CA LEU A 107 -8.37 -4.72 -4.78
C LEU A 107 -9.90 -4.62 -4.84
N ARG A 108 -10.55 -5.20 -5.87
CA ARG A 108 -12.02 -5.29 -5.93
C ARG A 108 -12.61 -5.96 -4.69
N LYS A 109 -12.02 -7.06 -4.20
CA LYS A 109 -12.48 -7.72 -2.97
C LYS A 109 -12.35 -6.81 -1.74
N CYS A 110 -11.28 -6.03 -1.61
CA CYS A 110 -11.12 -5.07 -0.53
C CYS A 110 -12.20 -3.96 -0.60
N LEU A 111 -12.43 -3.39 -1.78
CA LEU A 111 -13.47 -2.38 -2.01
C LEU A 111 -14.87 -2.94 -1.69
N GLN A 112 -15.17 -4.13 -2.21
CA GLN A 112 -16.42 -4.85 -1.97
C GLN A 112 -16.64 -5.11 -0.47
N TRP A 113 -15.61 -5.60 0.23
CA TRP A 113 -15.69 -5.89 1.65
C TRP A 113 -15.97 -4.63 2.46
N CYS A 114 -15.29 -3.51 2.18
CA CYS A 114 -15.53 -2.24 2.87
C CYS A 114 -16.96 -1.75 2.64
N ARG A 115 -17.45 -1.84 1.39
CA ARG A 115 -18.84 -1.48 1.05
C ARG A 115 -19.85 -2.32 1.83
N ASP A 116 -19.68 -3.64 1.83
CA ASP A 116 -20.62 -4.58 2.48
C ASP A 116 -20.66 -4.44 3.99
N HIS A 117 -19.57 -3.97 4.60
CA HIS A 117 -19.46 -3.77 6.05
C HIS A 117 -19.66 -2.30 6.47
N GLY A 118 -20.01 -1.41 5.54
CA GLY A 118 -20.21 0.01 5.82
C GLY A 118 -18.96 0.71 6.35
N VAL A 119 -17.76 0.24 5.97
CA VAL A 119 -16.48 0.84 6.34
C VAL A 119 -16.12 1.91 5.31
N PRO A 120 -16.06 3.21 5.68
CA PRO A 120 -15.62 4.25 4.77
C PRO A 120 -14.20 3.95 4.28
N LEU A 121 -13.99 4.09 2.97
CA LEU A 121 -12.69 3.85 2.35
C LEU A 121 -12.37 4.98 1.36
N VAL A 122 -11.13 5.42 1.36
CA VAL A 122 -10.57 6.36 0.40
C VAL A 122 -9.31 5.73 -0.19
N LEU A 123 -9.22 5.72 -1.52
CA LEU A 123 -7.98 5.37 -2.21
C LEU A 123 -7.08 6.60 -2.23
N VAL A 124 -5.78 6.40 -1.99
CA VAL A 124 -4.77 7.46 -2.05
C VAL A 124 -3.56 6.92 -2.78
N ASN A 125 -2.87 7.75 -3.55
CA ASN A 125 -1.51 7.48 -3.98
C ASN A 125 -0.55 8.27 -3.10
N HIS A 126 0.51 7.66 -2.59
CA HIS A 126 1.63 8.44 -2.06
C HIS A 126 2.32 9.25 -3.18
N PRO A 127 3.00 10.37 -2.84
CA PRO A 127 3.84 11.13 -3.75
C PRO A 127 4.90 10.28 -4.43
N TYR A 128 5.12 10.51 -5.72
CA TYR A 128 6.16 9.85 -6.51
C TYR A 128 7.30 10.82 -6.77
N PRO A 129 8.54 10.35 -6.93
CA PRO A 129 9.61 11.21 -7.40
C PRO A 129 9.24 11.87 -8.74
N HIS A 130 9.52 13.15 -8.92
CA HIS A 130 9.18 13.88 -10.15
C HIS A 130 9.74 13.21 -11.42
N GLN A 131 10.87 12.52 -11.27
CA GLN A 131 11.53 11.77 -12.33
C GLN A 131 10.90 10.41 -12.67
N SER A 132 9.85 9.94 -11.98
CA SER A 132 9.18 8.66 -12.29
C SER A 132 8.40 8.67 -13.62
N ASP A 133 7.73 7.56 -13.94
CA ASP A 133 7.04 7.38 -15.22
C ASP A 133 5.59 7.93 -15.18
N HIS A 134 5.43 9.19 -15.58
CA HIS A 134 4.13 9.88 -15.68
C HIS A 134 3.16 9.18 -16.64
N ALA A 135 3.66 8.62 -17.75
CA ALA A 135 2.81 7.97 -18.75
C ALA A 135 2.23 6.67 -18.22
N LYS A 136 3.05 5.90 -17.48
CA LYS A 136 2.59 4.71 -16.77
C LYS A 136 1.57 5.05 -15.69
N HIS A 137 1.81 6.12 -14.93
CA HIS A 137 0.87 6.58 -13.92
C HIS A 137 -0.49 7.00 -14.51
N ALA A 138 -0.50 7.66 -15.66
CA ALA A 138 -1.74 7.98 -16.36
C ALA A 138 -2.56 6.74 -16.76
N GLN A 139 -1.90 5.64 -17.14
CA GLN A 139 -2.55 4.37 -17.45
C GLN A 139 -3.12 3.69 -16.19
N PHE A 140 -2.37 3.74 -15.09
CA PHE A 140 -2.82 3.26 -13.79
C PHE A 140 -4.03 4.03 -13.28
N ASN A 141 -4.00 5.37 -13.37
CA ASN A 141 -5.14 6.22 -13.04
C ASN A 141 -6.38 5.91 -13.89
N ALA A 142 -6.22 5.53 -15.16
CA ALA A 142 -7.35 5.11 -15.97
C ALA A 142 -8.02 3.84 -15.43
N MET A 143 -7.22 2.86 -14.99
CA MET A 143 -7.74 1.65 -14.34
C MET A 143 -8.40 1.98 -12.98
N LEU A 144 -7.77 2.82 -12.15
CA LEU A 144 -8.36 3.23 -10.87
C LEU A 144 -9.68 3.96 -11.06
N ARG A 145 -9.80 4.87 -12.04
CA ARG A 145 -11.05 5.56 -12.34
C ARG A 145 -12.22 4.60 -12.56
N THR A 146 -11.99 3.54 -13.34
CA THR A 146 -13.01 2.49 -13.53
C THR A 146 -13.43 1.85 -12.22
N LEU A 147 -12.49 1.54 -11.33
CA LEU A 147 -12.80 0.95 -10.02
C LEU A 147 -13.48 1.93 -9.07
N THR A 148 -13.06 3.20 -9.04
CA THR A 148 -13.66 4.23 -8.18
C THR A 148 -15.08 4.55 -8.60
N GLU A 149 -15.37 4.52 -9.91
CA GLU A 149 -16.73 4.66 -10.45
C GLU A 149 -17.59 3.43 -10.12
N GLU A 150 -17.06 2.22 -10.35
CA GLU A 150 -17.74 0.94 -10.06
C GLU A 150 -18.15 0.83 -8.58
N PHE A 151 -17.25 1.20 -7.66
CA PHE A 151 -17.47 1.06 -6.21
C PHE A 151 -17.93 2.33 -5.52
N ARG A 152 -17.98 3.48 -6.22
CA ARG A 152 -18.28 4.81 -5.68
C ARG A 152 -17.37 5.19 -4.50
N VAL A 153 -16.07 4.97 -4.70
CA VAL A 153 -15.04 5.20 -3.69
C VAL A 153 -14.24 6.45 -4.05
N PRO A 154 -14.02 7.39 -3.12
CA PRO A 154 -13.16 8.55 -3.36
C PRO A 154 -11.71 8.14 -3.65
N TYR A 155 -11.06 8.89 -4.52
CA TYR A 155 -9.65 8.70 -4.86
C TYR A 155 -8.93 10.05 -4.83
N ILE A 156 -7.83 10.11 -4.08
CA ILE A 156 -6.94 11.28 -3.98
C ILE A 156 -5.61 10.90 -4.62
N ASP A 157 -5.40 11.38 -5.85
CA ASP A 157 -4.12 11.26 -6.53
C ASP A 157 -3.16 12.33 -6.00
N MET A 158 -2.12 11.91 -5.28
CA MET A 158 -1.05 12.78 -4.80
C MET A 158 0.27 12.49 -5.50
N ALA A 159 0.31 11.60 -6.50
CA ALA A 159 1.55 11.10 -7.08
C ALA A 159 2.44 12.23 -7.60
N TYR A 160 1.85 13.30 -8.16
CA TYR A 160 2.60 14.47 -8.64
C TYR A 160 2.04 15.81 -8.13
N ASP A 161 1.17 15.77 -7.12
CA ASP A 161 0.58 16.96 -6.48
C ASP A 161 1.31 17.30 -5.16
N HIS A 162 2.62 17.54 -5.29
CA HIS A 162 3.53 17.81 -4.17
C HIS A 162 4.69 18.72 -4.57
N ASP A 163 5.41 19.19 -3.57
CA ASP A 163 6.65 19.98 -3.65
C ASP A 163 7.84 19.25 -2.99
N LEU A 164 7.75 17.93 -2.89
CA LEU A 164 8.84 17.09 -2.41
C LEU A 164 10.02 17.11 -3.38
N ASP A 165 11.21 17.21 -2.81
CA ASP A 165 12.47 17.00 -3.50
C ASP A 165 12.81 15.49 -3.57
N ASP A 166 13.19 15.02 -4.77
CA ASP A 166 13.46 13.61 -5.07
C ASP A 166 14.65 13.03 -4.29
N GLU A 167 15.61 13.86 -3.88
CA GLU A 167 16.80 13.44 -3.12
C GLU A 167 16.54 13.55 -1.61
N ASP A 168 15.94 14.66 -1.17
CA ASP A 168 15.80 14.95 0.26
C ASP A 168 14.61 14.28 0.95
N HIS A 169 13.54 13.93 0.22
CA HIS A 169 12.27 13.46 0.83
C HIS A 169 11.93 12.00 0.55
N PHE A 170 12.77 11.32 -0.21
CA PHE A 170 12.61 9.90 -0.52
C PHE A 170 13.73 9.09 0.12
N TYR A 171 13.39 7.90 0.60
CA TYR A 171 14.34 6.92 1.10
C TYR A 171 14.90 6.08 -0.05
N ASP A 172 14.05 5.73 -1.02
CA ASP A 172 14.42 5.00 -2.23
C ASP A 172 13.64 5.49 -3.45
N HIS A 173 13.66 4.72 -4.54
CA HIS A 173 12.99 5.03 -5.79
C HIS A 173 11.46 5.17 -5.75
N ASN A 174 10.80 4.93 -4.62
CA ASN A 174 9.35 5.07 -4.51
C ASN A 174 8.85 5.43 -3.10
N HIS A 175 9.61 5.10 -2.05
CA HIS A 175 9.19 5.29 -0.66
C HIS A 175 9.70 6.61 -0.09
N LEU A 176 8.82 7.32 0.61
CA LEU A 176 9.15 8.53 1.35
C LEU A 176 10.03 8.22 2.57
N ASN A 177 10.92 9.16 2.89
CA ASN A 177 11.55 9.20 4.21
C ASN A 177 10.66 9.97 5.21
N SER A 178 11.09 10.09 6.47
CA SER A 178 10.30 10.77 7.51
C SER A 178 9.97 12.21 7.16
N ALA A 179 10.90 12.96 6.56
CA ALA A 179 10.66 14.34 6.14
C ALA A 179 9.63 14.42 4.99
N GLY A 180 9.68 13.47 4.05
CA GLY A 180 8.67 13.32 3.01
C GLY A 180 7.29 12.98 3.58
N VAL A 181 7.21 12.07 4.55
CA VAL A 181 5.96 11.69 5.22
C VAL A 181 5.33 12.87 5.96
N GLU A 182 6.11 13.70 6.65
CA GLU A 182 5.61 14.91 7.32
C GLU A 182 4.93 15.86 6.33
N ARG A 183 5.57 16.11 5.19
CA ARG A 183 5.01 16.95 4.12
C ARG A 183 3.79 16.32 3.45
N PHE A 184 3.83 15.02 3.19
CA PHE A 184 2.69 14.27 2.66
C PHE A 184 1.47 14.38 3.58
N ASN A 185 1.66 14.14 4.88
CA ASN A 185 0.60 14.24 5.88
C ASN A 185 0.04 15.67 6.00
N ALA A 186 0.92 16.68 5.95
CA ALA A 186 0.52 18.08 6.00
C ALA A 186 -0.39 18.49 4.82
N ARG A 187 -0.30 17.79 3.67
CA ARG A 187 -1.18 18.00 2.52
C ARG A 187 -2.41 17.08 2.50
N LEU A 188 -2.24 15.80 2.85
CA LEU A 188 -3.32 14.81 2.81
C LEU A 188 -4.39 15.05 3.88
N ILE A 189 -3.97 15.34 5.12
CA ILE A 189 -4.90 15.45 6.25
C ILE A 189 -5.92 16.58 6.03
N PRO A 190 -5.54 17.81 5.63
CA PRO A 190 -6.50 18.86 5.32
C PRO A 190 -7.50 18.47 4.23
N ARG A 191 -7.05 17.83 3.15
CA ARG A 191 -7.96 17.36 2.07
C ARG A 191 -8.99 16.35 2.58
N LEU A 192 -8.57 15.43 3.44
CA LEU A 192 -9.47 14.46 4.07
C LEU A 192 -10.48 15.15 5.01
N VAL A 193 -10.05 16.19 5.71
CA VAL A 193 -10.92 16.99 6.59
C VAL A 193 -11.92 17.82 5.77
N GLU A 194 -11.47 18.50 4.72
CA GLU A 194 -12.30 19.29 3.79
C GLU A 194 -13.33 18.42 3.05
N ALA A 195 -12.94 17.21 2.65
CA ALA A 195 -13.83 16.23 2.04
C ALA A 195 -14.78 15.54 3.04
N GLY A 196 -14.66 15.83 4.35
CA GLY A 196 -15.51 15.26 5.40
C GLY A 196 -15.19 13.81 5.76
N HIS A 197 -14.03 13.28 5.37
CA HIS A 197 -13.56 11.94 5.74
C HIS A 197 -12.93 11.89 7.13
N LEU A 198 -12.36 13.01 7.59
CA LEU A 198 -11.83 13.18 8.94
C LEU A 198 -12.56 14.31 9.68
N PRO A 199 -12.71 14.22 11.02
CA PRO A 199 -13.29 15.30 11.78
C PRO A 199 -12.37 16.54 11.76
N GLN A 200 -12.98 17.73 11.78
CA GLN A 200 -12.27 18.96 12.10
C GLN A 200 -11.66 18.80 13.50
N ARG A 201 -10.38 19.13 13.66
CA ARG A 201 -9.78 19.17 15.01
C ARG A 201 -10.49 20.28 15.81
N PRO A 202 -10.84 20.05 17.09
CA PRO A 202 -11.39 21.08 17.96
C PRO A 202 -10.37 22.20 18.21
#